data_AF-A0A838F070-F1
#
_entry.id   AF-A0A838F070-F1
#
_cell.length_a   1.000
_cell.length_b   1.000
_cell.length_c   1.000
_cell.angle_alpha   90.00
_cell.angle_beta   90.00
_cell.angle_gamma   90.00
#
_symmetry.space_group_name_H-M   'P 1'
#
loop_
_entity.id
_entity.type
_entity.pdbx_description
1 polymer ?
#
loop_
_entity_poly.entity_id
_entity_poly.type
_entity_poly.pdbx_seq_one_letter_code
_entity_poly.pdbx_strand_id
1 'polypeptide(L)'
;VQKSIKESVDQILETVQIKNRFKKDGLNHSLASLDRQKGSELIGSRMAKVDGELETLWENHQRTNLRRIVKLYLERERLNERYSIIAGSPKPSKITWQEIIKWRESKPKTEPLLLKIGQAPDWMREKIIELLTEAGFTLVKGEAKKIVTLQVDSIKEFLNVEGFEKHTFTLSMSSIVNGDKKRSISTSESVNGRTQADALLKVKHYFNEYIEQHLSDLRLD
;
A
#
# COMPACT_ATOMS: atom_id res chain seq x y z
N VAL A 1 20.57 6.26 -0.55
CA VAL A 1 21.17 5.07 0.10
C VAL A 1 21.32 5.23 1.62
N GLN A 2 21.90 6.31 2.15
CA GLN A 2 22.05 6.50 3.62
C GLN A 2 20.74 6.55 4.43
N LYS A 3 19.65 7.11 3.87
CA LYS A 3 18.37 7.25 4.57
C LYS A 3 17.73 5.90 4.92
N SER A 4 17.75 4.93 4.00
CA SER A 4 17.14 3.61 4.22
C SER A 4 17.92 2.74 5.20
N ILE A 5 19.26 2.90 5.26
CA ILE A 5 20.10 2.18 6.23
C ILE A 5 19.77 2.65 7.66
N LYS A 6 19.58 3.97 7.85
CA LYS A 6 19.28 4.56 9.16
C LYS A 6 17.90 4.12 9.68
N GLU A 7 16.86 4.19 8.85
CA GLU A 7 15.51 3.72 9.21
C GLU A 7 15.47 2.21 9.51
N SER A 8 16.23 1.39 8.75
CA SER A 8 16.30 -0.05 8.99
C SER A 8 17.00 -0.40 10.31
N VAL A 9 17.97 0.42 10.75
CA VAL A 9 18.66 0.26 12.02
C VAL A 9 17.73 0.66 13.18
N ASP A 10 16.99 1.76 13.07
CA ASP A 10 16.08 2.22 14.13
C ASP A 10 14.98 1.18 14.48
N GLN A 11 14.43 0.47 13.49
CA GLN A 11 13.36 -0.52 13.72
C GLN A 11 13.80 -1.79 14.48
N ILE A 12 15.07 -2.20 14.38
CA ILE A 12 15.62 -3.36 15.12
C ILE A 12 16.02 -2.93 16.54
N LEU A 13 16.39 -1.65 16.71
CA LEU A 13 16.97 -1.11 17.93
C LEU A 13 15.94 -0.56 18.93
N GLU A 14 14.64 -0.68 18.68
CA GLU A 14 13.59 -0.17 19.59
C GLU A 14 13.65 -0.79 21.00
N THR A 15 14.23 -1.99 21.12
CA THR A 15 14.43 -2.68 22.41
C THR A 15 15.88 -2.64 22.88
N VAL A 16 16.75 -1.93 22.15
CA VAL A 16 18.16 -1.77 22.51
C VAL A 16 18.33 -0.63 23.48
N GLN A 17 18.98 -0.92 24.60
CA GLN A 17 19.30 0.05 25.64
C GLN A 17 20.80 0.28 25.68
N ILE A 18 21.21 1.54 25.86
CA ILE A 18 22.62 1.86 26.19
C ILE A 18 22.82 1.53 27.66
N LYS A 19 23.60 0.49 27.95
CA LYS A 19 23.98 0.13 29.32
C LYS A 19 24.98 1.14 29.88
N ASN A 20 26.08 1.33 29.16
CA ASN A 20 27.19 2.17 29.61
C ASN A 20 27.69 3.08 28.47
N ARG A 21 28.24 4.24 28.85
CA ARG A 21 29.00 5.12 27.96
C ARG A 21 30.40 5.30 28.54
N PHE A 22 31.41 5.24 27.69
CA PHE A 22 32.81 5.39 28.08
C PHE A 22 33.45 6.50 27.26
N LYS A 23 34.39 7.23 27.85
CA LYS A 23 35.23 8.18 27.14
C LYS A 23 36.69 7.87 27.45
N LYS A 24 37.49 7.62 26.42
CA LYS A 24 38.92 7.34 26.54
C LYS A 24 39.66 7.94 25.36
N ASP A 25 40.78 8.62 25.62
CA ASP A 25 41.65 9.23 24.59
C ASP A 25 40.89 10.15 23.60
N GLY A 26 39.90 10.89 24.12
CA GLY A 26 39.03 11.76 23.31
C GLY A 26 37.92 11.05 22.53
N LEU A 27 37.90 9.71 22.49
CA LEU A 27 36.88 8.90 21.83
C LEU A 27 35.73 8.56 22.77
N ASN A 28 34.50 8.59 22.25
CA ASN A 28 33.29 8.19 22.96
C ASN A 28 32.85 6.80 22.49
N HIS A 29 32.62 5.90 23.44
CA HIS A 29 32.11 4.54 23.20
C HIS A 29 30.77 4.36 23.92
N SER A 30 29.88 3.54 23.36
CA SER A 30 28.62 3.14 24.02
C SER A 30 28.46 1.63 23.96
N LEU A 31 28.17 1.02 25.10
CA LEU A 31 27.77 -0.38 25.18
C LEU A 31 26.26 -0.45 25.09
N ALA A 32 25.77 -1.05 24.01
CA ALA A 32 24.36 -1.33 23.80
C ALA A 32 24.03 -2.78 24.18
N SER A 33 22.84 -3.01 24.71
CA SER A 33 22.32 -4.35 24.97
C SER A 33 20.90 -4.52 24.44
N LEU A 34 20.62 -5.69 23.87
CA LEU A 34 19.30 -6.09 23.39
C LEU A 34 18.68 -7.09 24.37
N ASP A 35 17.45 -6.81 24.82
CA ASP A 35 16.62 -7.81 25.49
C ASP A 35 16.01 -8.73 24.41
N ARG A 36 16.53 -9.96 24.29
CA ARG A 36 16.12 -10.89 23.23
C ARG A 36 14.63 -11.27 23.33
N GLN A 37 14.10 -11.40 24.54
CA GLN A 37 12.70 -11.77 24.73
C GLN A 37 11.78 -10.63 24.30
N LYS A 38 12.03 -9.41 24.78
CA LYS A 38 11.22 -8.26 24.36
C LYS A 38 11.35 -7.96 22.87
N GLY A 39 12.55 -8.13 22.32
CA GLY A 39 12.81 -7.95 20.89
C GLY A 39 12.04 -8.96 20.03
N SER A 40 12.04 -10.25 20.41
CA SER A 40 11.29 -11.28 19.68
C SER A 40 9.78 -11.09 19.81
N GLU A 41 9.26 -10.72 20.99
CA GLU A 41 7.84 -10.41 21.21
C GLU A 41 7.38 -9.23 20.33
N LEU A 42 8.17 -8.15 20.28
CA LEU A 42 7.86 -6.98 19.45
C LEU A 42 7.83 -7.32 17.95
N ILE A 43 8.86 -8.02 17.45
CA ILE A 43 8.90 -8.43 16.04
C ILE A 43 7.77 -9.43 15.75
N GLY A 44 7.50 -10.37 16.66
CA GLY A 44 6.41 -11.32 16.54
C GLY A 44 5.04 -10.65 16.44
N SER A 45 4.81 -9.57 17.20
CA SER A 45 3.59 -8.76 17.09
C SER A 45 3.49 -8.06 15.72
N ARG A 46 4.59 -7.53 15.19
CA ARG A 46 4.63 -6.93 13.84
C ARG A 46 4.34 -7.97 12.76
N MET A 47 4.98 -9.14 12.85
CA MET A 47 4.71 -10.26 11.94
C MET A 47 3.24 -10.66 12.00
N ALA A 48 2.63 -10.76 13.18
CA ALA A 48 1.22 -11.12 13.31
C ALA A 48 0.27 -10.10 12.63
N LYS A 49 0.60 -8.81 12.65
CA LYS A 49 -0.16 -7.78 11.91
C LYS A 49 -0.05 -7.99 10.39
N VAL A 50 1.16 -8.21 9.89
CA VAL A 50 1.42 -8.45 8.46
C VAL A 50 0.77 -9.77 8.02
N ASP A 51 0.87 -10.83 8.82
CA ASP A 51 0.24 -12.13 8.58
C ASP A 51 -1.29 -11.95 8.48
N GLY A 52 -1.92 -11.18 9.38
CA GLY A 52 -3.36 -10.92 9.33
C GLY A 52 -3.82 -10.16 8.08
N GLU A 53 -3.08 -9.14 7.66
CA GLU A 53 -3.37 -8.43 6.40
C GLU A 53 -3.15 -9.33 5.19
N LEU A 54 -2.06 -10.09 5.17
CA LEU A 54 -1.73 -11.03 4.10
C LEU A 54 -2.82 -12.10 3.96
N GLU A 55 -3.28 -12.70 5.06
CA GLU A 55 -4.37 -13.68 5.09
C GLU A 55 -5.67 -13.08 4.53
N THR A 56 -6.03 -11.87 4.96
CA THR A 56 -7.23 -11.16 4.48
C THR A 56 -7.19 -10.93 2.96
N LEU A 57 -6.04 -10.50 2.43
CA LEU A 57 -5.89 -10.27 0.98
C LEU A 57 -5.88 -11.58 0.19
N TRP A 58 -5.29 -12.63 0.77
CA TRP A 58 -5.18 -13.97 0.19
C TRP A 58 -6.55 -14.62 0.06
N GLU A 59 -7.39 -14.59 1.10
CA GLU A 59 -8.73 -15.19 1.11
C GLU A 59 -9.66 -14.62 0.02
N ASN A 60 -9.50 -13.35 -0.33
CA ASN A 60 -10.32 -12.69 -1.36
C ASN A 60 -9.99 -13.11 -2.80
N HIS A 61 -8.82 -13.72 -3.05
CA HIS A 61 -8.37 -14.27 -4.35
C HIS A 61 -8.49 -13.32 -5.57
N GLN A 62 -8.49 -12.00 -5.32
CA GLN A 62 -8.54 -10.96 -6.37
C GLN A 62 -7.14 -10.66 -6.90
N ARG A 63 -6.91 -10.74 -8.22
CA ARG A 63 -5.59 -10.47 -8.81
C ARG A 63 -5.07 -9.05 -8.56
N THR A 64 -5.96 -8.09 -8.31
CA THR A 64 -5.61 -6.72 -7.89
C THR A 64 -4.94 -6.66 -6.51
N ASN A 65 -5.07 -7.70 -5.69
CA ASN A 65 -4.32 -7.84 -4.43
C ASN A 65 -2.90 -8.34 -4.61
N LEU A 66 -2.53 -8.88 -5.78
CA LEU A 66 -1.26 -9.61 -5.96
C LEU A 66 -0.03 -8.76 -5.59
N ARG A 67 0.01 -7.49 -6.02
CA ARG A 67 1.10 -6.58 -5.67
C ARG A 67 1.24 -6.41 -4.15
N ARG A 68 0.10 -6.21 -3.45
CA ARG A 68 0.08 -6.03 -2.00
C ARG A 68 0.47 -7.31 -1.27
N ILE A 69 -0.03 -8.45 -1.71
CA ILE A 69 0.35 -9.78 -1.20
C ILE A 69 1.86 -9.98 -1.31
N VAL A 70 2.46 -9.69 -2.48
CA VAL A 70 3.91 -9.80 -2.67
C VAL A 70 4.67 -8.83 -1.75
N LYS A 71 4.21 -7.58 -1.64
CA LYS A 71 4.84 -6.57 -0.75
C LYS A 71 4.81 -7.02 0.72
N LEU A 72 3.66 -7.43 1.21
CA LEU A 72 3.47 -7.90 2.59
C LEU A 72 4.26 -9.18 2.87
N TYR A 73 4.27 -10.12 1.93
CA TYR A 73 5.09 -11.33 2.07
C TYR A 73 6.58 -11.00 2.20
N LEU A 74 7.11 -10.11 1.36
CA LEU A 74 8.52 -9.70 1.45
C LEU A 74 8.82 -8.91 2.74
N GLU A 75 7.90 -8.08 3.20
CA GLU A 75 8.01 -7.40 4.50
C GLU A 75 8.03 -8.40 5.66
N ARG A 76 7.12 -9.38 5.61
CA ARG A 76 7.03 -10.48 6.56
C ARG A 76 8.32 -11.29 6.62
N GLU A 77 8.91 -11.64 5.47
CA GLU A 77 10.18 -12.38 5.43
C GLU A 77 11.33 -11.57 6.02
N ARG A 78 11.40 -10.26 5.76
CA ARG A 78 12.40 -9.38 6.42
C ARG A 78 12.23 -9.33 7.94
N LEU A 79 10.98 -9.30 8.43
CA LEU A 79 10.71 -9.39 9.86
C LEU A 79 11.10 -10.77 10.42
N ASN A 80 10.83 -11.84 9.67
CA ASN A 80 11.16 -13.20 10.06
C ASN A 80 12.68 -13.45 10.12
N GLU A 81 13.45 -12.88 9.19
CA GLU A 81 14.92 -12.89 9.24
C GLU A 81 15.42 -12.26 10.55
N ARG A 82 14.92 -11.06 10.88
CA ARG A 82 15.26 -10.36 12.13
C ARG A 82 14.82 -11.16 13.36
N TYR A 83 13.61 -11.72 13.33
CA TYR A 83 13.09 -12.59 14.38
C TYR A 83 14.00 -13.78 14.60
N SER A 84 14.44 -14.45 13.54
CA SER A 84 15.28 -15.66 13.62
C SER A 84 16.64 -15.40 14.28
N ILE A 85 17.24 -14.22 14.05
CA ILE A 85 18.48 -13.80 14.69
C ILE A 85 18.28 -13.66 16.21
N ILE A 86 17.15 -13.10 16.63
CA ILE A 86 16.89 -12.78 18.04
C ILE A 86 16.32 -13.99 18.79
N ALA A 87 15.35 -14.70 18.22
CA ALA A 87 14.67 -15.84 18.83
C ALA A 87 15.40 -17.18 18.64
N GLY A 88 16.36 -17.26 17.70
CA GLY A 88 17.15 -18.47 17.42
C GLY A 88 16.52 -19.42 16.39
N SER A 89 15.27 -19.18 15.97
CA SER A 89 14.61 -19.93 14.90
C SER A 89 13.61 -19.03 14.15
N PRO A 90 13.38 -19.28 12.85
CA PRO A 90 12.36 -18.57 12.09
C PRO A 90 10.96 -19.03 12.50
N LYS A 91 9.99 -18.14 12.32
CA LYS A 91 8.57 -18.47 12.41
C LYS A 91 8.05 -18.72 10.99
N PRO A 92 7.51 -19.90 10.65
CA PRO A 92 7.01 -20.18 9.30
C PRO A 92 5.76 -19.35 8.97
N SER A 93 5.62 -18.97 7.69
CA SER A 93 4.42 -18.29 7.18
C SER A 93 3.33 -19.32 6.87
N LYS A 94 2.06 -18.94 7.04
CA LYS A 94 0.94 -19.78 6.58
C LYS A 94 0.81 -19.80 5.05
N ILE A 95 1.16 -18.68 4.41
CA ILE A 95 1.15 -18.50 2.95
C ILE A 95 2.61 -18.49 2.48
N THR A 96 2.94 -19.36 1.55
CA THR A 96 4.29 -19.56 1.01
C THR A 96 4.50 -18.80 -0.30
N TRP A 97 5.77 -18.51 -0.63
CA TRP A 97 6.12 -17.94 -1.92
C TRP A 97 5.66 -18.81 -3.10
N GLN A 98 5.79 -20.14 -2.98
CA GLN A 98 5.36 -21.07 -4.02
C GLN A 98 3.86 -20.99 -4.28
N GLU A 99 3.03 -20.82 -3.24
CA GLU A 99 1.60 -20.62 -3.40
C GLU A 99 1.29 -19.31 -4.13
N ILE A 100 1.96 -18.22 -3.77
CA ILE A 100 1.80 -16.91 -4.43
C ILE A 100 2.16 -17.01 -5.92
N ILE A 101 3.28 -17.66 -6.26
CA ILE A 101 3.71 -17.85 -7.65
C ILE A 101 2.71 -18.72 -8.42
N LYS A 102 2.31 -19.87 -7.87
CA LYS A 102 1.32 -20.75 -8.50
C LYS A 102 0.00 -20.01 -8.75
N TRP A 103 -0.47 -19.23 -7.78
CA TRP A 103 -1.69 -18.44 -7.96
C TRP A 103 -1.53 -17.39 -9.05
N ARG A 104 -0.41 -16.64 -9.07
CA ARG A 104 -0.11 -15.68 -10.15
C ARG A 104 -0.11 -16.35 -11.53
N GLU A 105 0.52 -17.50 -11.66
CA GLU A 105 0.63 -18.24 -12.92
C GLU A 105 -0.70 -18.88 -13.36
N SER A 106 -1.60 -19.16 -12.42
CA SER A 106 -2.95 -19.68 -12.73
C SER A 106 -3.86 -18.67 -13.44
N LYS A 107 -3.54 -17.36 -13.36
CA LYS A 107 -4.35 -16.30 -13.96
C LYS A 107 -3.96 -16.06 -15.43
N PRO A 108 -4.92 -15.73 -16.31
CA PRO A 108 -4.63 -15.33 -17.68
C PRO A 108 -3.64 -14.17 -17.73
N LYS A 109 -2.60 -14.29 -18.56
CA LYS A 109 -1.54 -13.27 -18.71
C LYS A 109 -2.03 -11.96 -19.30
N THR A 110 -3.15 -11.99 -20.04
CA THR A 110 -3.71 -10.84 -20.74
C THR A 110 -5.23 -10.88 -20.65
N GLU A 111 -5.77 -10.35 -19.56
CA GLU A 111 -7.21 -10.20 -19.39
C GLU A 111 -7.66 -8.82 -19.90
N PRO A 112 -8.47 -8.72 -20.97
CA PRO A 112 -8.89 -7.43 -21.51
C PRO A 112 -9.75 -6.65 -20.51
N LEU A 113 -9.44 -5.37 -20.31
CA LEU A 113 -10.19 -4.47 -19.46
C LEU A 113 -10.33 -3.10 -20.13
N LEU A 114 -11.54 -2.53 -20.12
CA LEU A 114 -11.80 -1.18 -20.58
C LEU A 114 -11.75 -0.22 -19.39
N LEU A 115 -10.81 0.73 -19.42
CA LEU A 115 -10.73 1.80 -18.43
C LEU A 115 -11.38 3.07 -18.98
N LYS A 116 -12.51 3.48 -18.37
CA LYS A 116 -13.18 4.74 -18.65
C LYS A 116 -12.76 5.77 -17.61
N ILE A 117 -12.24 6.91 -18.07
CA ILE A 117 -11.77 7.98 -17.19
C ILE A 117 -12.63 9.21 -17.47
N GLY A 118 -13.36 9.66 -16.45
CA GLY A 118 -14.08 10.93 -16.45
C GLY A 118 -13.13 12.09 -16.14
N GLN A 119 -13.59 13.03 -15.32
CA GLN A 119 -12.72 14.09 -14.78
C GLN A 119 -11.74 13.47 -13.79
N ALA A 120 -10.46 13.38 -14.13
CA ALA A 120 -9.40 12.91 -13.21
C ALA A 120 -8.04 13.46 -13.67
N PRO A 121 -7.13 13.80 -12.74
CA PRO A 121 -5.80 14.27 -13.09
C PRO A 121 -4.90 13.14 -13.64
N ASP A 122 -3.91 13.50 -14.45
CA ASP A 122 -3.04 12.53 -15.14
C ASP A 122 -2.29 11.60 -14.18
N TRP A 123 -1.82 12.10 -13.03
CA TRP A 123 -1.12 11.29 -12.04
C TRP A 123 -2.01 10.15 -11.48
N MET A 124 -3.32 10.34 -11.45
CA MET A 124 -4.26 9.32 -10.97
C MET A 124 -4.54 8.29 -12.07
N ARG A 125 -4.67 8.77 -13.31
CA ARG A 125 -4.76 7.91 -14.50
C ARG A 125 -3.55 6.99 -14.58
N GLU A 126 -2.35 7.53 -14.49
CA GLU A 126 -1.10 6.77 -14.51
C GLU A 126 -1.07 5.71 -13.41
N LYS A 127 -1.47 6.08 -12.19
CA LYS A 127 -1.49 5.15 -11.05
C LYS A 127 -2.46 3.98 -11.25
N ILE A 128 -3.66 4.23 -11.75
CA ILE A 128 -4.65 3.19 -12.02
C ILE A 128 -4.18 2.27 -13.15
N ILE A 129 -3.59 2.84 -14.21
CA ILE A 129 -3.03 2.07 -15.32
C ILE A 129 -1.90 1.16 -14.82
N GLU A 130 -0.98 1.69 -14.00
CA GLU A 130 0.10 0.91 -13.36
C GLU A 130 -0.48 -0.29 -12.60
N LEU A 131 -1.40 -0.05 -11.67
CA LEU A 131 -1.96 -1.09 -10.80
C LEU A 131 -2.75 -2.16 -11.56
N LEU A 132 -3.56 -1.76 -12.54
CA LEU A 132 -4.30 -2.72 -13.37
C LEU A 132 -3.36 -3.55 -14.25
N THR A 133 -2.33 -2.93 -14.81
CA THR A 133 -1.33 -3.63 -15.64
C THR A 133 -0.52 -4.63 -14.80
N GLU A 134 -0.06 -4.23 -13.62
CA GLU A 134 0.64 -5.11 -12.68
C GLU A 134 -0.24 -6.26 -12.19
N ALA A 135 -1.56 -6.03 -12.09
CA ALA A 135 -2.53 -7.07 -11.80
C ALA A 135 -2.77 -8.02 -12.99
N GLY A 136 -2.18 -7.77 -14.17
CA GLY A 136 -2.29 -8.65 -15.34
C GLY A 136 -3.45 -8.33 -16.29
N PHE A 137 -4.02 -7.12 -16.20
CA PHE A 137 -5.00 -6.64 -17.18
C PHE A 137 -4.32 -5.99 -18.39
N THR A 138 -4.89 -6.20 -19.57
CA THR A 138 -4.54 -5.49 -20.79
C THR A 138 -5.60 -4.44 -21.07
N LEU A 139 -5.21 -3.16 -21.07
CA LEU A 139 -6.15 -2.07 -21.31
C LEU A 139 -6.52 -1.98 -22.79
N VAL A 140 -7.81 -2.05 -23.09
CA VAL A 140 -8.35 -1.98 -24.47
C VAL A 140 -9.19 -0.72 -24.65
N LYS A 141 -9.31 -0.25 -25.90
CA LYS A 141 -10.07 0.96 -26.27
C LYS A 141 -11.52 0.68 -26.69
N GLY A 142 -11.88 -0.58 -26.91
CA GLY A 142 -13.19 -1.01 -27.39
C GLY A 142 -14.01 -1.72 -26.31
N GLU A 143 -14.89 -2.63 -26.72
CA GLU A 143 -15.68 -3.42 -25.79
C GLU A 143 -14.82 -4.39 -24.99
N ALA A 144 -15.10 -4.48 -23.69
CA ALA A 144 -14.51 -5.47 -22.80
C ALA A 144 -15.57 -5.95 -21.82
N LYS A 145 -15.46 -7.21 -21.42
CA LYS A 145 -16.32 -7.78 -20.38
C LYS A 145 -16.10 -7.12 -19.02
N LYS A 146 -14.91 -6.57 -18.78
CA LYS A 146 -14.53 -5.88 -17.55
C LYS A 146 -14.35 -4.40 -17.86
N ILE A 147 -15.12 -3.56 -17.19
CA ILE A 147 -15.08 -2.11 -17.35
C ILE A 147 -14.81 -1.50 -15.99
N VAL A 148 -13.79 -0.65 -15.88
CA VAL A 148 -13.53 0.18 -14.70
C VAL A 148 -13.78 1.63 -15.08
N THR A 149 -14.54 2.35 -14.26
CA THR A 149 -14.77 3.79 -14.43
C THR A 149 -14.16 4.55 -13.25
N LEU A 150 -13.36 5.57 -13.56
CA LEU A 150 -12.69 6.46 -12.60
C LEU A 150 -13.19 7.89 -12.79
N GLN A 151 -13.54 8.56 -11.68
CA GLN A 151 -13.96 9.95 -11.68
C GLN A 151 -13.53 10.65 -10.38
N VAL A 152 -13.17 11.92 -10.49
CA VAL A 152 -12.88 12.84 -9.39
C VAL A 152 -13.77 14.07 -9.58
N ASP A 153 -14.66 14.26 -8.62
CA ASP A 153 -15.50 15.45 -8.54
C ASP A 153 -14.92 16.44 -7.54
N SER A 154 -15.20 17.72 -7.71
CA SER A 154 -14.74 18.78 -6.81
C SER A 154 -15.87 19.75 -6.51
N ILE A 155 -16.07 20.03 -5.23
CA ILE A 155 -17.04 21.01 -4.75
C ILE A 155 -16.27 22.10 -4.03
N LYS A 156 -16.41 23.36 -4.48
CA LYS A 156 -15.86 24.52 -3.79
C LYS A 156 -16.66 24.77 -2.51
N GLU A 157 -15.97 24.86 -1.39
CA GLU A 157 -16.56 25.14 -0.09
C GLU A 157 -16.30 26.60 0.32
N PHE A 158 -17.15 27.11 1.21
CA PHE A 158 -16.95 28.43 1.79
C PHE A 158 -15.71 28.44 2.69
N LEU A 159 -14.85 29.44 2.52
CA LEU A 159 -13.69 29.70 3.36
C LEU A 159 -13.53 31.22 3.51
N ASN A 160 -13.57 31.72 4.74
CA ASN A 160 -13.40 33.14 5.05
C ASN A 160 -11.92 33.51 5.24
N VAL A 161 -11.08 33.15 4.27
CA VAL A 161 -9.65 33.48 4.27
C VAL A 161 -9.28 33.99 2.89
N GLU A 162 -8.88 35.26 2.82
CA GLU A 162 -8.51 35.91 1.57
C GLU A 162 -7.34 35.19 0.89
N GLY A 163 -7.46 34.99 -0.43
CA GLY A 163 -6.42 34.33 -1.24
C GLY A 163 -6.37 32.80 -1.11
N PHE A 164 -7.33 32.17 -0.41
CA PHE A 164 -7.45 30.71 -0.33
C PHE A 164 -8.83 30.22 -0.74
N GLU A 165 -8.85 29.06 -1.39
CA GLU A 165 -10.05 28.31 -1.72
C GLU A 165 -10.05 27.00 -0.94
N LYS A 166 -11.21 26.59 -0.44
CA LYS A 166 -11.42 25.26 0.13
C LYS A 166 -12.19 24.42 -0.88
N HIS A 167 -11.74 23.19 -1.10
CA HIS A 167 -12.38 22.24 -1.99
C HIS A 167 -12.52 20.90 -1.30
N THR A 168 -13.67 20.26 -1.48
CA THR A 168 -13.86 18.84 -1.21
C THR A 168 -13.74 18.09 -2.52
N PHE A 169 -12.77 17.21 -2.61
CA PHE A 169 -12.58 16.33 -3.76
C PHE A 169 -13.16 14.97 -3.43
N THR A 170 -13.95 14.39 -4.34
CA THR A 170 -14.53 13.06 -4.20
C THR A 170 -14.00 12.17 -5.30
N LEU A 171 -13.17 11.18 -4.93
CA LEU A 171 -12.74 10.10 -5.80
C LEU A 171 -13.82 9.02 -5.82
N SER A 172 -14.27 8.63 -7.01
CA SER A 172 -15.19 7.51 -7.23
C SER A 172 -14.60 6.54 -8.26
N MET A 173 -14.59 5.26 -7.91
CA MET A 173 -14.26 4.18 -8.82
C MET A 173 -15.42 3.19 -8.87
N SER A 174 -15.65 2.61 -10.04
CA SER A 174 -16.64 1.55 -10.18
C SER A 174 -16.28 0.53 -11.23
N SER A 175 -16.83 -0.66 -11.11
CA SER A 175 -16.59 -1.75 -12.05
C SER A 175 -17.88 -2.37 -12.54
N ILE A 176 -17.85 -2.88 -13.78
CA ILE A 176 -18.85 -3.77 -14.36
C ILE A 176 -18.09 -4.99 -14.88
N VAL A 177 -18.56 -6.19 -14.56
CA VAL A 177 -17.94 -7.46 -14.98
C VAL A 177 -19.02 -8.32 -15.62
N ASN A 178 -18.83 -8.73 -16.87
CA ASN A 178 -19.78 -9.53 -17.66
C ASN A 178 -21.19 -8.91 -17.76
N GLY A 179 -21.31 -7.58 -17.67
CA GLY A 179 -22.61 -6.90 -17.65
C GLY A 179 -23.32 -6.92 -16.28
N ASP A 180 -22.74 -7.59 -15.29
CA ASP A 180 -23.30 -7.68 -13.94
C ASP A 180 -22.98 -6.44 -13.08
N LYS A 181 -23.76 -6.35 -11.98
CA LYS A 181 -23.87 -5.27 -10.99
C LYS A 181 -22.61 -4.41 -10.79
N LYS A 182 -22.82 -3.10 -10.88
CA LYS A 182 -21.83 -2.07 -10.56
C LYS A 182 -21.34 -2.21 -9.12
N ARG A 183 -20.06 -2.57 -8.91
CA ARG A 183 -19.39 -2.34 -7.61
C ARG A 183 -18.80 -0.95 -7.63
N SER A 184 -18.88 -0.23 -6.51
CA SER A 184 -18.36 1.14 -6.42
C SER A 184 -17.68 1.34 -5.09
N ILE A 185 -16.59 2.09 -5.12
CA ILE A 185 -15.86 2.59 -3.96
C ILE A 185 -15.68 4.09 -4.15
N SER A 186 -15.71 4.83 -3.05
CA SER A 186 -15.54 6.27 -3.08
C SER A 186 -14.94 6.77 -1.77
N THR A 187 -14.14 7.82 -1.87
CA THR A 187 -13.66 8.58 -0.73
C THR A 187 -13.65 10.07 -1.06
N SER A 188 -13.65 10.90 -0.01
CA SER A 188 -13.59 12.35 -0.15
C SER A 188 -12.60 12.95 0.84
N GLU A 189 -11.90 14.00 0.41
CA GLU A 189 -10.97 14.74 1.26
C GLU A 189 -11.16 16.25 1.03
N SER A 190 -11.26 17.00 2.12
CA SER A 190 -11.45 18.46 2.11
C SER A 190 -10.13 19.16 2.40
N VAL A 191 -9.64 19.95 1.45
CA VAL A 191 -8.36 20.67 1.58
C VAL A 191 -8.47 22.10 1.09
N ASN A 192 -7.58 22.95 1.58
CA ASN A 192 -7.44 24.32 1.10
C ASN A 192 -6.27 24.46 0.12
N GLY A 193 -6.30 25.46 -0.74
CA GLY A 193 -5.23 25.81 -1.67
C GLY A 193 -5.33 27.27 -2.07
N ARG A 194 -4.32 27.80 -2.77
CA ARG A 194 -4.45 29.14 -3.37
C ARG A 194 -5.38 29.09 -4.59
N THR A 195 -5.44 27.92 -5.23
CA THR A 195 -6.32 27.57 -6.34
C THR A 195 -6.86 26.15 -6.16
N GLN A 196 -7.92 25.79 -6.90
CA GLN A 196 -8.38 24.41 -7.01
C GLN A 196 -7.27 23.42 -7.42
N ALA A 197 -6.36 23.81 -8.32
CA ALA A 197 -5.26 22.95 -8.77
C ALA A 197 -4.26 22.67 -7.63
N ASP A 198 -3.92 23.70 -6.84
CA ASP A 198 -3.05 23.54 -5.66
C ASP A 198 -3.71 22.64 -4.61
N ALA A 199 -5.02 22.83 -4.40
CA ALA A 199 -5.81 22.00 -3.49
C ALA A 199 -5.81 20.54 -3.98
N LEU A 200 -5.99 20.29 -5.28
CA LEU A 200 -5.98 18.94 -5.86
C LEU A 200 -4.64 18.22 -5.69
N LEU A 201 -3.52 18.94 -5.76
CA LEU A 201 -2.20 18.34 -5.53
C LEU A 201 -2.01 17.86 -4.09
N LYS A 202 -2.66 18.49 -3.11
CA LYS A 202 -2.56 18.08 -1.69
C LYS A 202 -3.27 16.76 -1.41
N VAL A 203 -4.34 16.42 -2.14
CA VAL A 203 -5.04 15.13 -1.97
C VAL A 203 -4.36 13.96 -2.69
N LYS A 204 -3.30 14.21 -3.48
CA LYS A 204 -2.62 13.19 -4.30
C LYS A 204 -2.18 11.98 -3.50
N HIS A 205 -1.53 12.19 -2.36
CA HIS A 205 -1.01 11.10 -1.54
C HIS A 205 -2.16 10.24 -0.99
N TYR A 206 -3.16 10.90 -0.39
CA TYR A 206 -4.34 10.25 0.17
C TYR A 206 -5.10 9.41 -0.88
N PHE A 207 -5.37 9.98 -2.06
CA PHE A 207 -6.05 9.24 -3.12
C PHE A 207 -5.23 8.09 -3.69
N ASN A 208 -3.91 8.24 -3.83
CA ASN A 208 -3.05 7.13 -4.27
C ASN A 208 -3.08 5.97 -3.26
N GLU A 209 -3.02 6.26 -1.96
CA GLU A 209 -3.12 5.23 -0.91
C GLU A 209 -4.49 4.56 -0.93
N TYR A 210 -5.57 5.34 -1.04
CA TYR A 210 -6.92 4.80 -1.13
C TYR A 210 -7.09 3.86 -2.34
N ILE A 211 -6.59 4.26 -3.51
CA ILE A 211 -6.61 3.43 -4.72
C ILE A 211 -5.85 2.12 -4.48
N GLU A 212 -4.65 2.17 -3.93
CA GLU A 212 -3.86 0.95 -3.64
C GLU A 212 -4.57 0.02 -2.65
N GLN A 213 -5.24 0.58 -1.64
CA GLN A 213 -5.90 -0.18 -0.59
C GLN A 213 -7.22 -0.81 -1.02
N HIS A 214 -7.97 -0.15 -1.92
CA HIS A 214 -9.36 -0.52 -2.22
C HIS A 214 -9.59 -1.00 -3.65
N LEU A 215 -8.58 -1.04 -4.53
CA LEU A 215 -8.77 -1.49 -5.92
C LEU A 215 -9.39 -2.89 -6.03
N SER A 216 -9.12 -3.79 -5.08
CA SER A 216 -9.69 -5.14 -5.04
C SER A 216 -11.16 -5.21 -4.66
N ASP A 217 -11.69 -4.18 -4.00
CA ASP A 217 -13.11 -4.07 -3.67
C ASP A 217 -13.97 -3.87 -4.93
N LEU A 218 -13.35 -3.52 -6.06
CA LEU A 218 -13.98 -3.51 -7.38
C LEU A 218 -14.26 -4.91 -7.93
N ARG A 219 -13.72 -5.98 -7.32
CA ARG A 219 -13.99 -7.39 -7.65
C ARG A 219 -13.93 -7.68 -9.15
N LEU A 220 -12.74 -7.57 -9.72
CA LEU A 220 -12.49 -7.68 -11.16
C LEU A 220 -12.19 -9.11 -11.63
N ASP A 221 -12.19 -10.09 -10.71
CA ASP A 221 -12.07 -11.52 -11.01
C ASP A 221 -13.40 -12.26 -10.90
#